data_AF-A0A812Q9H4-F1
#
_entry.id   AF-A0A812Q9H4-F1
#
_cell.length_a   1.000
_cell.length_b   1.000
_cell.length_c   1.000
_cell.angle_alpha   90.00
_cell.angle_beta   90.00
_cell.angle_gamma   90.00
#
_symmetry.space_group_name_H-M   'P 1'
#
loop_
_entity.id
_entity.type
_entity.pdbx_description
1 polymer ?
#
loop_
_entity_poly.entity_id
_entity_poly.type
_entity_poly.pdbx_seq_one_letter_code
_entity_poly.pdbx_strand_id
1 'polypeptide(L)'
;MARRMLVLMAPLTWALKMREDKLCSDWTCGTGFVAKIGHHELGGGSDAECCDKTCALWKCGEGYAPNEAYSSNVAQTDQQCCDEVCSTKVECADGWALNPKKLGKNGNTPEDCCVPSCSRYTCPVSYQLKEKAGEIIANDTEHCCDALCSAYECPKGYKADPSRGNVTGSSPEECCMQECALFDHLCPADHGVPPEKRCELGRSTVECCKPKCKLFNCSAGWAHNHSNDGEYGHTDEECCTPTCAVFECPAAEGWMKADMKKGKVGKDPETCCAPACSRYNCSAGWVSSPEEAKNSNKTGSDEACCLETCELHNCPSPLVAKLNMSSEVGNTDEVCCEPPYCDLIRKKLKRAPKGCQDISQESCDQHFYSYKDNSSQTVVVECDYDGDIGMCRNQGKRTEGCKLA
;
A
#
# COMPACT_ATOMS: atom_id res chain seq x y z
N MET A 1 129.67 -20.86 -26.99
CA MET A 1 128.56 -19.93 -26.74
C MET A 1 128.11 -20.17 -25.29
N ALA A 2 128.58 -19.38 -24.31
CA ALA A 2 127.85 -18.23 -23.73
C ALA A 2 126.40 -18.61 -23.35
N ARG A 3 125.91 -18.58 -22.10
CA ARG A 3 126.19 -17.70 -20.95
C ARG A 3 125.95 -18.42 -19.61
N ARG A 4 126.71 -17.95 -18.61
CA ARG A 4 126.56 -18.11 -17.16
C ARG A 4 125.16 -17.74 -16.66
N MET A 5 124.63 -18.51 -15.69
CA MET A 5 123.86 -17.95 -14.59
C MET A 5 124.23 -18.65 -13.27
N LEU A 6 124.27 -17.83 -12.23
CA LEU A 6 124.95 -18.00 -10.95
C LEU A 6 124.28 -19.02 -10.02
N VAL A 7 125.14 -19.75 -9.30
CA VAL A 7 124.86 -20.49 -8.06
C VAL A 7 124.58 -19.50 -6.93
N LEU A 8 123.50 -19.71 -6.18
CA LEU A 8 123.34 -19.30 -4.78
C LEU A 8 122.55 -20.40 -4.04
N MET A 9 123.27 -21.40 -3.51
CA MET A 9 122.73 -22.32 -2.52
C MET A 9 122.90 -21.68 -1.14
N ALA A 10 121.79 -21.31 -0.50
CA ALA A 10 121.76 -20.96 0.92
C ALA A 10 121.63 -22.27 1.74
N PRO A 11 122.37 -22.41 2.86
CA PRO A 11 122.23 -23.57 3.74
C PRO A 11 120.93 -23.45 4.54
N LEU A 12 119.99 -24.36 4.29
CA LEU A 12 118.85 -24.63 5.16
C LEU A 12 119.35 -25.29 6.46
N THR A 13 119.71 -24.47 7.45
CA THR A 13 119.83 -24.92 8.84
C THR A 13 118.42 -25.11 9.41
N TRP A 14 117.92 -26.36 9.33
CA TRP A 14 116.77 -26.78 10.12
C TRP A 14 117.18 -26.88 11.60
N ALA A 15 117.18 -25.74 12.29
CA ALA A 15 117.13 -25.74 13.74
C ALA A 15 115.71 -26.16 14.16
N LEU A 16 115.54 -27.46 14.41
CA LEU A 16 114.44 -28.00 15.21
C LEU A 16 114.50 -27.35 16.59
N LYS A 17 113.89 -26.17 16.71
CA LYS A 17 113.45 -25.64 17.99
C LYS A 17 112.34 -26.58 18.42
N MET A 18 112.69 -27.64 19.16
CA MET A 18 111.72 -28.42 19.91
C MET A 18 111.01 -27.42 20.82
N ARG A 19 109.83 -26.95 20.40
CA ARG A 19 108.88 -26.35 21.33
C ARG A 19 108.66 -27.44 22.36
N GLU A 20 108.83 -27.12 23.64
CA GLU A 20 108.11 -27.87 24.65
C GLU A 20 106.64 -27.77 24.25
N ASP A 21 106.15 -28.83 23.62
CA ASP A 21 104.75 -28.93 23.23
C ASP A 21 103.99 -28.95 24.54
N LYS A 22 103.44 -27.79 24.92
CA LYS A 22 102.55 -27.69 26.07
C LYS A 22 101.48 -28.74 25.87
N LEU A 23 101.32 -29.63 26.84
CA LEU A 23 100.23 -30.59 26.83
C LEU A 23 98.99 -29.88 27.33
N CYS A 24 97.86 -30.22 26.72
CA CYS A 24 96.57 -29.71 27.14
C CYS A 24 96.22 -30.11 28.58
N SER A 25 96.86 -31.13 29.16
CA SER A 25 96.72 -31.52 30.58
C SER A 25 96.95 -30.38 31.59
N ASP A 26 97.76 -29.38 31.22
CA ASP A 26 98.06 -28.22 32.07
C ASP A 26 97.15 -27.02 31.77
N TRP A 27 96.19 -27.16 30.86
CA TRP A 27 95.30 -26.09 30.40
C TRP A 27 93.91 -26.18 31.04
N THR A 28 93.46 -25.11 31.69
CA THR A 28 92.08 -25.00 32.22
C THR A 28 91.22 -24.26 31.22
N CYS A 29 90.13 -24.90 30.77
CA CYS A 29 89.19 -24.31 29.82
C CYS A 29 88.49 -23.07 30.40
N GLY A 30 88.37 -22.02 29.58
CA GLY A 30 87.62 -20.80 29.95
C GLY A 30 86.10 -21.01 30.08
N THR A 31 85.38 -19.99 30.57
CA THR A 31 83.92 -20.01 30.67
C THR A 31 83.27 -20.28 29.31
N GLY A 32 82.37 -21.28 29.26
CA GLY A 32 81.73 -21.70 28.01
C GLY A 32 82.56 -22.67 27.17
N PHE A 33 83.58 -23.31 27.77
CA PHE A 33 84.36 -24.38 27.17
C PHE A 33 84.44 -25.58 28.11
N VAL A 34 84.60 -26.78 27.55
CA VAL A 34 84.92 -28.02 28.30
C VAL A 34 86.09 -28.75 27.64
N ALA A 35 86.79 -29.58 28.41
CA ALA A 35 87.96 -30.30 27.91
C ALA A 35 87.61 -31.28 26.78
N LYS A 36 88.41 -31.30 25.71
CA LYS A 36 88.26 -32.24 24.58
C LYS A 36 88.39 -33.70 25.04
N ILE A 37 87.79 -34.63 24.30
CA ILE A 37 88.08 -36.06 24.51
C ILE A 37 89.57 -36.31 24.27
N GLY A 38 90.23 -36.98 25.22
CA GLY A 38 91.68 -37.20 25.16
C GLY A 38 92.51 -35.96 25.52
N HIS A 39 91.95 -34.98 26.25
CA HIS A 39 92.61 -33.73 26.65
C HIS A 39 94.04 -33.87 27.22
N HIS A 40 94.39 -34.99 27.84
CA HIS A 40 95.74 -35.22 28.37
C HIS A 40 96.76 -35.67 27.30
N GLU A 41 96.31 -36.10 26.13
CA GLU A 41 97.13 -36.58 25.01
C GLU A 41 97.28 -35.52 23.90
N LEU A 42 96.53 -34.43 23.99
CA LEU A 42 96.57 -33.33 23.02
C LEU A 42 97.69 -32.34 23.36
N GLY A 43 98.44 -31.91 22.34
CA GLY A 43 99.35 -30.77 22.45
C GLY A 43 98.60 -29.46 22.17
N GLY A 44 98.77 -28.46 23.04
CA GLY A 44 98.15 -27.15 22.92
C GLY A 44 98.33 -26.29 24.17
N GLY A 45 98.04 -24.99 24.03
CA GLY A 45 98.11 -24.03 25.14
C GLY A 45 97.04 -22.95 25.03
N SER A 46 95.87 -23.30 24.50
CA SER A 46 94.74 -22.40 24.31
C SER A 46 93.41 -23.15 24.31
N ASP A 47 92.30 -22.45 24.58
CA ASP A 47 90.95 -23.03 24.53
C ASP A 47 90.62 -23.62 23.14
N ALA A 48 91.08 -22.98 22.06
CA ALA A 48 90.85 -23.48 20.70
C ALA A 48 91.53 -24.83 20.44
N GLU A 49 92.71 -25.04 21.04
CA GLU A 49 93.50 -26.27 20.89
C GLU A 49 93.01 -27.37 21.85
N CYS A 50 92.72 -27.02 23.11
CA CYS A 50 92.52 -27.98 24.20
C CYS A 50 91.07 -28.22 24.61
N CYS A 51 90.15 -27.35 24.23
CA CYS A 51 88.78 -27.35 24.72
C CYS A 51 87.76 -27.29 23.57
N ASP A 52 86.59 -27.85 23.81
CA ASP A 52 85.43 -27.69 22.94
C ASP A 52 84.54 -26.56 23.45
N LYS A 53 84.03 -25.74 22.54
CA LYS A 53 83.05 -24.71 22.86
C LYS A 53 81.75 -25.38 23.32
N THR A 54 81.20 -24.91 24.42
CA THR A 54 79.85 -25.30 24.84
C THR A 54 78.81 -24.41 24.16
N CYS A 55 77.55 -24.83 24.23
CA CYS A 55 76.42 -24.06 23.70
C CYS A 55 76.25 -22.68 24.37
N ALA A 56 76.85 -22.44 25.54
CA ALA A 56 76.89 -21.10 26.16
C ALA A 56 77.55 -20.04 25.26
N LEU A 57 78.43 -20.45 24.34
CA LEU A 57 79.09 -19.56 23.37
C LEU A 57 78.50 -19.67 21.96
N TRP A 58 77.47 -20.51 21.78
CA TRP A 58 76.82 -20.72 20.49
C TRP A 58 75.89 -19.55 20.14
N LYS A 59 75.89 -19.14 18.87
CA LYS A 59 74.98 -18.12 18.35
C LYS A 59 73.93 -18.80 17.49
N CYS A 60 72.71 -18.89 18.01
CA CYS A 60 71.59 -19.50 17.31
C CYS A 60 71.28 -18.77 16.00
N GLY A 61 71.05 -19.53 14.93
CA GLY A 61 70.59 -19.02 13.65
C GLY A 61 69.13 -18.53 13.66
N GLU A 62 68.64 -18.08 12.51
CA GLU A 62 67.26 -17.64 12.34
C GLU A 62 66.27 -18.79 12.63
N GLY A 63 65.29 -18.54 13.50
CA GLY A 63 64.31 -19.55 13.93
C GLY A 63 64.71 -20.34 15.19
N TYR A 64 65.83 -19.99 15.83
CA TYR A 64 66.29 -20.62 17.06
C TYR A 64 66.60 -19.59 18.16
N ALA A 65 66.43 -19.96 19.43
CA ALA A 65 66.84 -19.18 20.59
C ALA A 65 67.65 -20.03 21.57
N PRO A 66 68.61 -19.44 22.29
CA PRO A 66 69.42 -20.16 23.25
C PRO A 66 68.54 -20.72 24.37
N ASN A 67 68.78 -21.99 24.71
CA ASN A 67 68.18 -22.62 25.87
C ASN A 67 69.26 -22.81 26.93
N GLU A 68 69.04 -22.25 28.11
CA GLU A 68 69.96 -22.34 29.25
C GLU A 68 70.22 -23.78 29.67
N ALA A 69 69.25 -24.69 29.48
CA ALA A 69 69.38 -26.11 29.78
C ALA A 69 70.47 -26.81 28.94
N TYR A 70 70.81 -26.28 27.76
CA TYR A 70 71.85 -26.86 26.89
C TYR A 70 73.19 -26.15 27.02
N SER A 71 73.29 -25.09 27.83
CA SER A 71 74.48 -24.21 27.88
C SER A 71 75.81 -24.94 28.15
N SER A 72 75.79 -26.10 28.81
CA SER A 72 76.95 -26.96 29.08
C SER A 72 77.23 -28.03 28.02
N ASN A 73 76.32 -28.25 27.06
CA ASN A 73 76.52 -29.24 26.00
C ASN A 73 77.63 -28.81 25.04
N VAL A 74 78.38 -29.78 24.52
CA VAL A 74 79.32 -29.58 23.41
C VAL A 74 78.62 -29.93 22.11
N ALA A 75 78.48 -28.94 21.24
CA ALA A 75 77.77 -29.13 19.99
C ALA A 75 78.15 -28.08 18.95
N GLN A 76 77.78 -28.35 17.70
CA GLN A 76 78.14 -27.52 16.55
C GLN A 76 76.95 -27.19 15.64
N THR A 77 75.73 -27.36 16.13
CA THR A 77 74.52 -27.10 15.36
C THR A 77 73.45 -26.43 16.23
N ASP A 78 72.55 -25.67 15.60
CA ASP A 78 71.42 -25.04 16.29
C ASP A 78 70.52 -26.08 16.96
N GLN A 79 70.29 -27.24 16.33
CA GLN A 79 69.45 -28.31 16.87
C GLN A 79 69.98 -28.92 18.18
N GLN A 80 71.27 -28.73 18.47
CA GLN A 80 71.90 -29.25 19.67
C GLN A 80 72.08 -28.19 20.77
N CYS A 81 72.13 -26.91 20.40
CA CYS A 81 72.44 -25.80 21.30
C CYS A 81 71.28 -24.84 21.56
N CYS A 82 70.22 -24.90 20.77
CA CYS A 82 69.13 -23.95 20.78
C CYS A 82 67.79 -24.69 20.71
N ASP A 83 66.74 -24.06 21.20
CA ASP A 83 65.38 -24.49 20.87
C ASP A 83 64.91 -23.73 19.64
N GLU A 84 64.07 -24.39 18.84
CA GLU A 84 63.26 -23.69 17.87
C GLU A 84 62.33 -22.69 18.57
N VAL A 85 62.09 -21.55 17.91
CA VAL A 85 61.22 -20.51 18.43
C VAL A 85 59.91 -20.41 17.66
N CYS A 86 58.91 -19.86 18.33
CA CYS A 86 57.66 -19.53 17.69
C CYS A 86 57.94 -18.52 16.58
N SER A 87 57.63 -18.92 15.36
CA SER A 87 57.88 -18.15 14.15
C SER A 87 56.67 -18.24 13.24
N THR A 88 56.68 -17.49 12.14
CA THR A 88 55.64 -17.53 11.10
C THR A 88 55.55 -18.88 10.38
N LYS A 89 56.47 -19.81 10.65
CA LYS A 89 56.44 -21.18 10.12
C LYS A 89 55.52 -22.11 10.91
N VAL A 90 55.13 -21.74 12.13
CA VAL A 90 54.18 -22.54 12.92
C VAL A 90 52.78 -22.32 12.36
N GLU A 91 52.22 -23.36 11.76
CA GLU A 91 50.84 -23.35 11.28
C GLU A 91 49.89 -23.58 12.45
N CYS A 92 49.07 -22.58 12.76
CA CYS A 92 48.02 -22.69 13.76
C CYS A 92 46.79 -23.38 13.15
N ALA A 93 46.16 -24.28 13.92
CA ALA A 93 44.92 -24.92 13.51
C ALA A 93 43.78 -23.88 13.34
N ASP A 94 42.74 -24.24 12.59
CA ASP A 94 41.54 -23.42 12.45
C ASP A 94 41.01 -22.98 13.83
N GLY A 95 40.76 -21.67 13.97
CA GLY A 95 40.38 -21.11 15.25
C GLY A 95 41.52 -20.53 16.10
N TRP A 96 42.76 -20.65 15.66
CA TRP A 96 43.94 -20.22 16.41
C TRP A 96 44.81 -19.29 15.56
N ALA A 97 45.48 -18.35 16.23
CA ALA A 97 46.41 -17.43 15.61
C ALA A 97 47.75 -17.43 16.35
N LEU A 98 48.82 -17.10 15.63
CA LEU A 98 50.16 -17.02 16.19
C LEU A 98 50.20 -15.92 17.25
N ASN A 99 50.62 -16.25 18.47
CA ASN A 99 50.66 -15.29 19.57
C ASN A 99 51.83 -14.31 19.38
N PRO A 100 51.60 -13.01 19.14
CA PRO A 100 52.65 -12.03 18.94
C PRO A 100 53.58 -11.90 20.16
N LYS A 101 53.07 -12.20 21.36
CA LYS A 101 53.86 -12.17 22.60
C LYS A 101 54.82 -13.35 22.73
N LYS A 102 54.61 -14.43 21.96
CA LYS A 102 55.46 -15.64 21.94
C LYS A 102 56.42 -15.66 20.75
N LEU A 103 56.25 -14.77 19.77
CA LEU A 103 57.14 -14.70 18.61
C LEU A 103 58.61 -14.53 19.04
N GLY A 104 59.49 -15.41 18.54
CA GLY A 104 60.91 -15.42 18.91
C GLY A 104 61.22 -15.98 20.31
N LYS A 105 60.25 -16.59 20.99
CA LYS A 105 60.45 -17.33 22.25
C LYS A 105 60.48 -18.83 21.99
N ASN A 106 61.20 -19.58 22.84
CA ASN A 106 61.33 -21.03 22.74
C ASN A 106 59.95 -21.70 22.68
N GLY A 107 59.81 -22.64 21.75
CA GLY A 107 58.58 -23.33 21.41
C GLY A 107 58.45 -23.48 19.91
N ASN A 108 58.03 -24.64 19.42
CA ASN A 108 57.89 -24.90 17.98
C ASN A 108 56.62 -25.65 17.62
N THR A 109 55.79 -25.93 18.63
CA THR A 109 54.53 -26.61 18.46
C THR A 109 53.39 -25.59 18.38
N PRO A 110 52.27 -25.92 17.73
CA PRO A 110 51.06 -25.11 17.79
C PRO A 110 50.62 -24.82 19.23
N GLU A 111 50.79 -25.76 20.16
CA GLU A 111 50.44 -25.62 21.58
C GLU A 111 51.25 -24.53 22.29
N ASP A 112 52.53 -24.36 21.92
CA ASP A 112 53.41 -23.35 22.51
C ASP A 112 53.19 -21.96 21.92
N CYS A 113 52.85 -21.91 20.63
CA CYS A 113 52.95 -20.70 19.82
C CYS A 113 51.61 -20.08 19.46
N CYS A 114 50.53 -20.85 19.44
CA CYS A 114 49.22 -20.40 19.00
C CYS A 114 48.31 -20.07 20.19
N VAL A 115 47.42 -19.10 20.01
CA VAL A 115 46.37 -18.73 20.98
C VAL A 115 45.02 -18.68 20.27
N PRO A 116 43.90 -18.87 20.98
CA PRO A 116 42.58 -18.81 20.38
C PRO A 116 42.36 -17.45 19.70
N SER A 117 41.82 -17.47 18.48
CA SER A 117 41.36 -16.26 17.81
C SER A 117 39.84 -16.15 17.87
N CYS A 118 39.33 -14.99 17.48
CA CYS A 118 37.90 -14.70 17.46
C CYS A 118 37.10 -15.64 16.54
N SER A 119 37.74 -16.33 15.60
CA SER A 119 37.06 -17.34 14.77
C SER A 119 36.47 -18.52 15.58
N ARG A 120 36.90 -18.74 16.84
CA ARG A 120 36.25 -19.71 17.76
C ARG A 120 35.20 -19.09 18.66
N TYR A 121 35.09 -17.77 18.67
CA TYR A 121 34.13 -17.07 19.49
C TYR A 121 32.74 -17.14 18.87
N THR A 122 31.72 -17.39 19.70
CA THR A 122 30.32 -17.37 19.24
C THR A 122 29.69 -16.05 19.66
N CYS A 123 29.40 -15.19 18.69
CA CYS A 123 28.75 -13.91 18.95
C CYS A 123 27.30 -14.11 19.45
N PRO A 124 26.78 -13.22 20.32
CA PRO A 124 25.37 -13.20 20.69
C PRO A 124 24.45 -12.98 19.48
N VAL A 125 23.15 -13.26 19.62
CA VAL A 125 22.14 -13.26 18.52
C VAL A 125 22.09 -11.94 17.73
N SER A 126 22.42 -10.81 18.35
CA SER A 126 22.37 -9.48 17.73
C SER A 126 23.73 -8.96 17.26
N TYR A 127 24.69 -9.88 17.06
CA TYR A 127 26.06 -9.59 16.69
C TYR A 127 26.55 -10.60 15.64
N GLN A 128 27.52 -10.21 14.83
CA GLN A 128 28.24 -11.11 13.94
C GLN A 128 29.75 -11.04 14.18
N LEU A 129 30.49 -12.08 13.78
CA LEU A 129 31.95 -12.04 13.86
C LEU A 129 32.51 -10.92 13.00
N LYS A 130 33.51 -10.21 13.52
CA LYS A 130 34.25 -9.19 12.76
C LYS A 130 34.89 -9.80 11.52
N GLU A 131 35.08 -8.98 10.49
CA GLU A 131 35.89 -9.36 9.35
C GLU A 131 37.30 -9.76 9.82
N LYS A 132 37.85 -10.84 9.25
CA LYS A 132 39.14 -11.42 9.66
C LYS A 132 39.20 -11.86 11.13
N ALA A 133 38.10 -12.35 11.71
CA ALA A 133 38.07 -12.93 13.05
C ALA A 133 39.16 -14.00 13.31
N GLY A 134 39.68 -14.67 12.28
CA GLY A 134 40.80 -15.59 12.39
C GLY A 134 42.12 -14.94 12.83
N GLU A 135 42.32 -13.65 12.53
CA GLU A 135 43.52 -12.88 12.84
C GLU A 135 43.42 -12.12 14.18
N ILE A 136 42.21 -11.96 14.73
CA ILE A 136 41.96 -11.21 15.95
C ILE A 136 42.17 -12.13 17.16
N ILE A 137 43.15 -11.79 18.00
CA ILE A 137 43.46 -12.53 19.23
C ILE A 137 42.67 -11.94 20.39
N ALA A 138 41.46 -12.45 20.57
CA ALA A 138 40.59 -12.13 21.69
C ALA A 138 39.55 -13.25 21.89
N ASN A 139 38.76 -13.17 22.95
CA ASN A 139 37.75 -14.17 23.30
C ASN A 139 36.49 -13.55 23.94
N ASP A 140 36.19 -12.30 23.59
CA ASP A 140 35.07 -11.54 24.12
C ASP A 140 34.28 -10.83 23.01
N THR A 141 33.04 -10.44 23.30
CA THR A 141 32.13 -9.83 22.33
C THR A 141 32.67 -8.52 21.75
N GLU A 142 33.29 -7.68 22.58
CA GLU A 142 33.74 -6.34 22.19
C GLU A 142 34.79 -6.41 21.09
N HIS A 143 35.75 -7.32 21.23
CA HIS A 143 36.84 -7.48 20.28
C HIS A 143 36.49 -8.41 19.12
N CYS A 144 35.64 -9.42 19.33
CA CYS A 144 35.36 -10.44 18.32
C CYS A 144 34.14 -10.16 17.45
N CYS A 145 33.23 -9.29 17.87
CA CYS A 145 31.95 -9.14 17.21
C CYS A 145 31.64 -7.68 16.81
N ASP A 146 30.88 -7.54 15.73
CA ASP A 146 30.23 -6.30 15.33
C ASP A 146 28.73 -6.39 15.64
N ALA A 147 28.17 -5.30 16.17
CA ALA A 147 26.74 -5.21 16.44
C ALA A 147 25.97 -5.18 15.11
N LEU A 148 24.90 -5.99 15.05
CA LEU A 148 23.94 -5.93 13.95
C LEU A 148 22.95 -4.80 14.20
N CYS A 149 22.35 -4.26 13.15
CA CYS A 149 21.32 -3.23 13.27
C CYS A 149 20.09 -3.68 14.05
N SER A 150 19.85 -4.99 14.18
CA SER A 150 18.84 -5.52 15.11
C SER A 150 19.11 -5.18 16.58
N ALA A 151 20.36 -4.87 16.95
CA ALA A 151 20.76 -4.45 18.28
C ALA A 151 20.66 -2.92 18.49
N TYR A 152 20.46 -2.15 17.42
CA TYR A 152 20.55 -0.70 17.45
C TYR A 152 19.19 -0.08 17.83
N GLU A 153 19.19 0.74 18.88
CA GLU A 153 18.01 1.50 19.29
C GLU A 153 17.93 2.81 18.51
N CYS A 154 16.92 2.91 17.63
CA CYS A 154 16.73 4.10 16.81
C CYS A 154 16.32 5.33 17.64
N PRO A 155 16.89 6.51 17.35
CA PRO A 155 16.50 7.75 18.04
C PRO A 155 15.06 8.16 17.69
N LYS A 156 14.51 9.12 18.45
CA LYS A 156 13.15 9.66 18.20
C LYS A 156 13.01 10.17 16.76
N GLY A 157 11.93 9.79 16.08
CA GLY A 157 11.68 10.13 14.67
C GLY A 157 12.23 9.10 13.68
N TYR A 158 12.82 8.01 14.17
CA TYR A 158 13.35 6.91 13.38
C TYR A 158 12.79 5.58 13.87
N LYS A 159 12.68 4.60 12.96
CA LYS A 159 12.36 3.21 13.28
C LYS A 159 13.41 2.28 12.70
N ALA A 160 13.58 1.10 13.31
CA ALA A 160 14.50 0.10 12.80
C ALA A 160 14.16 -0.26 11.36
N ASP A 161 15.16 -0.30 10.47
CA ASP A 161 14.98 -0.73 9.09
C ASP A 161 14.87 -2.27 9.07
N PRO A 162 13.68 -2.85 8.81
CA PRO A 162 13.51 -4.30 8.82
C PRO A 162 14.35 -5.00 7.74
N SER A 163 14.75 -4.29 6.68
CA SER A 163 15.61 -4.83 5.63
C SER A 163 17.09 -4.91 6.02
N ARG A 164 17.50 -4.23 7.11
CA ARG A 164 18.90 -4.11 7.54
C ARG A 164 19.19 -4.81 8.85
N GLY A 165 18.23 -5.53 9.45
CA GLY A 165 18.39 -6.17 10.76
C GLY A 165 19.64 -7.06 10.89
N ASN A 166 20.07 -7.72 9.81
CA ASN A 166 21.26 -8.59 9.77
C ASN A 166 22.51 -7.90 9.19
N VAL A 167 22.49 -6.57 9.01
CA VAL A 167 23.64 -5.79 8.55
C VAL A 167 24.34 -5.20 9.76
N THR A 168 25.67 -5.13 9.75
CA THR A 168 26.42 -4.41 10.78
C THR A 168 26.21 -2.91 10.64
N GLY A 169 25.94 -2.26 11.77
CA GLY A 169 25.80 -0.82 11.81
C GLY A 169 25.72 -0.30 13.24
N SER A 170 26.07 0.97 13.38
CA SER A 170 26.17 1.64 14.67
C SER A 170 25.58 3.05 14.66
N SER A 171 25.00 3.48 13.54
CA SER A 171 24.40 4.80 13.38
C SER A 171 22.94 4.74 12.92
N PRO A 172 22.15 5.82 13.11
CA PRO A 172 20.79 5.89 12.60
C PRO A 172 20.71 5.74 11.08
N GLU A 173 21.68 6.28 10.34
CA GLU A 173 21.73 6.22 8.87
C GLU A 173 22.00 4.80 8.36
N GLU A 174 22.69 3.98 9.17
CA GLU A 174 23.01 2.60 8.86
C GLU A 174 21.91 1.62 9.28
N CYS A 175 21.15 1.91 10.34
CA CYS A 175 20.25 0.93 10.95
C CYS A 175 18.77 1.32 10.98
N CYS A 176 18.46 2.60 10.73
CA CYS A 176 17.13 3.12 10.89
C CYS A 176 16.60 3.76 9.61
N MET A 177 15.28 3.83 9.52
CA MET A 177 14.55 4.61 8.54
C MET A 177 13.86 5.79 9.22
N GLN A 178 13.80 6.92 8.53
CA GLN A 178 13.09 8.10 9.00
C GLN A 178 11.58 7.86 8.99
N GLU A 179 10.91 8.29 10.06
CA GLU A 179 9.47 8.38 10.10
C GLU A 179 9.00 9.62 9.32
N CYS A 180 7.84 9.53 8.69
CA CYS A 180 7.28 10.66 7.94
C CYS A 180 7.08 11.91 8.80
N ALA A 181 6.93 11.80 10.13
CA ALA A 181 6.88 12.94 11.04
C ALA A 181 8.06 13.92 10.88
N LEU A 182 9.24 13.45 10.47
CA LEU A 182 10.40 14.32 10.24
C LEU A 182 10.25 15.20 9.00
N PHE A 183 9.37 14.84 8.06
CA PHE A 183 9.15 15.58 6.81
C PHE A 183 8.08 16.69 6.93
N ASP A 184 7.41 16.85 8.08
CA ASP A 184 6.28 17.79 8.25
C ASP A 184 6.67 19.24 7.89
N HIS A 185 7.89 19.65 8.24
CA HIS A 185 8.44 20.98 7.93
C HIS A 185 9.09 21.09 6.53
N LEU A 186 9.25 19.96 5.83
CA LEU A 186 9.84 19.88 4.50
C LEU A 186 8.76 19.75 3.41
N CYS A 187 7.50 19.55 3.79
CA CYS A 187 6.41 19.51 2.84
C CYS A 187 6.26 20.84 2.09
N PRO A 188 5.93 20.82 0.79
CA PRO A 188 5.64 22.04 0.03
C PRO A 188 4.51 22.87 0.66
N ALA A 189 4.37 24.13 0.23
CA ALA A 189 3.24 24.95 0.64
C ALA A 189 1.90 24.24 0.36
N ASP A 190 0.95 24.39 1.30
CA ASP A 190 -0.36 23.73 1.28
C ASP A 190 -0.30 22.17 1.21
N HIS A 191 0.83 21.55 1.60
CA HIS A 191 0.97 20.12 1.88
C HIS A 191 1.27 19.89 3.37
N GLY A 192 1.22 18.64 3.82
CA GLY A 192 1.65 18.24 5.17
C GLY A 192 1.66 16.73 5.35
N VAL A 193 2.12 16.25 6.50
CA VAL A 193 2.13 14.82 6.82
C VAL A 193 0.84 14.46 7.57
N PRO A 194 -0.06 13.67 6.95
CA PRO A 194 -1.30 13.24 7.59
C PRO A 194 -1.05 12.53 8.91
N PRO A 195 -1.91 12.68 9.94
CA PRO A 195 -1.73 12.05 11.24
C PRO A 195 -1.50 10.53 11.17
N GLU A 196 -2.20 9.84 10.27
CA GLU A 196 -2.07 8.40 10.05
C GLU A 196 -0.69 8.00 9.49
N LYS A 197 -0.07 8.89 8.72
CA LYS A 197 1.25 8.67 8.13
C LYS A 197 2.42 9.05 9.03
N ARG A 198 2.20 9.80 10.11
CA ARG A 198 3.31 10.35 10.94
C ARG A 198 4.29 9.27 11.44
N CYS A 199 3.80 8.08 11.74
CA CYS A 199 4.60 6.95 12.23
C CYS A 199 4.94 5.93 11.12
N GLU A 200 4.61 6.21 9.86
CA GLU A 200 4.99 5.37 8.73
C GLU A 200 6.42 5.68 8.29
N LEU A 201 7.06 4.68 7.69
CA LEU A 201 8.39 4.81 7.13
C LEU A 201 8.30 5.55 5.79
N GLY A 202 9.14 6.57 5.59
CA GLY A 202 9.21 7.28 4.31
C GLY A 202 10.60 7.85 4.04
N ARG A 203 10.96 7.91 2.77
CA ARG A 203 12.30 8.30 2.31
C ARG A 203 12.30 9.68 1.64
N SER A 204 11.13 10.24 1.37
CA SER A 204 11.00 11.51 0.67
C SER A 204 9.74 12.27 1.03
N THR A 205 9.73 13.57 0.72
CA THR A 205 8.54 14.41 0.83
C THR A 205 7.40 13.92 -0.06
N VAL A 206 7.68 13.29 -1.20
CA VAL A 206 6.64 12.77 -2.11
C VAL A 206 5.88 11.60 -1.49
N GLU A 207 6.55 10.74 -0.72
CA GLU A 207 5.92 9.60 -0.04
C GLU A 207 5.14 10.04 1.21
N CYS A 208 5.70 10.99 1.96
CA CYS A 208 5.18 11.40 3.27
C CYS A 208 4.14 12.52 3.21
N CYS A 209 4.29 13.47 2.29
CA CYS A 209 3.42 14.63 2.21
C CYS A 209 2.19 14.33 1.34
N LYS A 210 1.02 14.74 1.82
CA LYS A 210 -0.21 14.82 1.01
C LYS A 210 -0.60 16.28 0.79
N PRO A 211 -1.22 16.60 -0.36
CA PRO A 211 -1.82 17.92 -0.56
C PRO A 211 -2.99 18.12 0.40
N LYS A 212 -3.21 19.36 0.80
CA LYS A 212 -4.45 19.75 1.46
C LYS A 212 -5.57 19.91 0.43
N CYS A 213 -6.81 19.70 0.86
CA CYS A 213 -7.97 19.79 -0.02
C CYS A 213 -8.12 21.17 -0.67
N LYS A 214 -7.59 22.24 -0.08
CA LYS A 214 -7.51 23.57 -0.71
C LYS A 214 -6.87 23.58 -2.11
N LEU A 215 -5.95 22.66 -2.40
CA LEU A 215 -5.31 22.52 -3.72
C LEU A 215 -6.06 21.61 -4.69
N PHE A 216 -7.09 20.89 -4.21
CA PHE A 216 -7.78 19.90 -5.00
C PHE A 216 -8.85 20.54 -5.89
N ASN A 217 -8.86 20.18 -7.18
CA ASN A 217 -9.88 20.62 -8.13
C ASN A 217 -10.95 19.54 -8.27
N CYS A 218 -12.16 19.86 -7.82
CA CYS A 218 -13.29 18.94 -7.89
C CYS A 218 -13.68 18.59 -9.33
N SER A 219 -14.04 17.32 -9.55
CA SER A 219 -14.55 16.84 -10.83
C SER A 219 -15.93 17.42 -11.17
N ALA A 220 -16.39 17.19 -12.40
CA ALA A 220 -17.71 17.62 -12.83
C ALA A 220 -18.82 17.03 -11.94
N GLY A 221 -19.66 17.90 -11.37
CA GLY A 221 -20.74 17.51 -10.47
C GLY A 221 -20.35 17.46 -8.99
N TRP A 222 -19.17 17.95 -8.65
CA TRP A 222 -18.72 18.18 -7.29
C TRP A 222 -18.40 19.67 -7.09
N ALA A 223 -18.62 20.15 -5.86
CA ALA A 223 -18.29 21.51 -5.47
C ALA A 223 -17.27 21.50 -4.34
N HIS A 224 -16.37 22.47 -4.35
CA HIS A 224 -15.31 22.58 -3.36
C HIS A 224 -15.87 22.69 -1.93
N ASN A 225 -15.36 21.86 -1.01
CA ASN A 225 -15.77 21.90 0.39
C ASN A 225 -14.78 22.74 1.21
N HIS A 226 -15.06 24.04 1.35
CA HIS A 226 -14.21 24.96 2.11
C HIS A 226 -14.02 24.58 3.59
N SER A 227 -14.92 23.79 4.18
CA SER A 227 -14.75 23.30 5.54
C SER A 227 -13.58 22.30 5.66
N ASN A 228 -13.18 21.68 4.55
CA ASN A 228 -12.09 20.71 4.49
C ASN A 228 -10.78 21.34 3.98
N ASP A 229 -10.68 22.67 3.77
CA ASP A 229 -9.49 23.31 3.18
C ASP A 229 -8.18 22.98 3.94
N GLY A 230 -8.26 22.74 5.25
CA GLY A 230 -7.13 22.35 6.09
C GLY A 230 -6.83 20.86 6.14
N GLU A 231 -7.75 20.02 5.69
CA GLU A 231 -7.67 18.56 5.72
C GLU A 231 -6.86 18.02 4.54
N TYR A 232 -6.37 16.78 4.68
CA TYR A 232 -5.57 16.10 3.66
C TYR A 232 -6.47 15.26 2.76
N GLY A 233 -6.32 15.40 1.44
CA GLY A 233 -7.11 14.62 0.48
C GLY A 233 -6.73 14.91 -0.96
N HIS A 234 -7.12 14.00 -1.84
CA HIS A 234 -6.78 14.00 -3.27
C HIS A 234 -7.87 13.37 -4.13
N THR A 235 -9.07 13.22 -3.57
CA THR A 235 -10.26 12.67 -4.23
C THR A 235 -11.46 13.58 -3.98
N ASP A 236 -12.48 13.46 -4.83
CA ASP A 236 -13.71 14.24 -4.69
C ASP A 236 -14.41 13.96 -3.36
N GLU A 237 -14.39 12.70 -2.90
CA GLU A 237 -15.02 12.29 -1.65
C GLU A 237 -14.33 12.88 -0.41
N GLU A 238 -13.01 13.08 -0.47
CA GLU A 238 -12.24 13.69 0.63
C GLU A 238 -12.38 15.21 0.66
N CYS A 239 -12.36 15.86 -0.50
CA CYS A 239 -12.17 17.30 -0.62
C CYS A 239 -13.37 18.10 -1.12
N CYS A 240 -14.38 17.42 -1.66
CA CYS A 240 -15.51 18.07 -2.32
C CYS A 240 -16.84 17.60 -1.70
N THR A 241 -17.90 18.34 -1.99
CA THR A 241 -19.28 17.96 -1.67
C THR A 241 -20.02 17.66 -2.98
N PRO A 242 -20.77 16.56 -3.08
CA PRO A 242 -21.50 16.25 -4.30
C PRO A 242 -22.54 17.34 -4.58
N THR A 243 -22.68 17.70 -5.85
CA THR A 243 -23.80 18.50 -6.32
C THR A 243 -24.93 17.61 -6.83
N CYS A 244 -26.08 18.22 -7.05
CA CYS A 244 -27.23 17.53 -7.62
C CYS A 244 -27.00 17.01 -9.05
N ALA A 245 -25.85 17.30 -9.68
CA ALA A 245 -25.46 16.70 -10.95
C ALA A 245 -25.15 15.20 -10.83
N VAL A 246 -24.52 14.78 -9.73
CA VAL A 246 -24.15 13.38 -9.47
C VAL A 246 -25.19 12.65 -8.62
N PHE A 247 -26.16 13.37 -8.05
CA PHE A 247 -27.26 12.76 -7.30
C PHE A 247 -28.24 12.02 -8.22
N GLU A 248 -28.60 10.80 -7.85
CA GLU A 248 -29.60 10.00 -8.53
C GLU A 248 -30.96 10.12 -7.85
N CYS A 249 -31.93 10.68 -8.56
CA CYS A 249 -33.28 10.86 -8.04
C CYS A 249 -34.03 9.51 -8.00
N PRO A 250 -34.62 9.12 -6.85
CA PRO A 250 -35.33 7.86 -6.73
C PRO A 250 -36.68 7.90 -7.49
N ALA A 251 -36.66 7.51 -8.76
CA ALA A 251 -37.83 7.50 -9.64
C ALA A 251 -38.97 6.64 -9.10
N ALA A 252 -38.66 5.55 -8.39
CA ALA A 252 -39.64 4.67 -7.74
C ALA A 252 -40.47 5.40 -6.66
N GLU A 253 -39.91 6.45 -6.05
CA GLU A 253 -40.59 7.29 -5.06
C GLU A 253 -41.21 8.55 -5.68
N GLY A 254 -41.22 8.66 -7.01
CA GLY A 254 -41.76 9.80 -7.73
C GLY A 254 -40.88 11.04 -7.69
N TRP A 255 -39.55 10.87 -7.69
CA TRP A 255 -38.60 11.97 -7.85
C TRP A 255 -37.90 11.91 -9.20
N MET A 256 -37.65 13.06 -9.80
CA MET A 256 -37.00 13.18 -11.11
C MET A 256 -35.90 14.25 -11.08
N LYS A 257 -34.91 14.14 -11.98
CA LYS A 257 -33.80 15.10 -12.07
C LYS A 257 -34.33 16.48 -12.46
N ALA A 258 -33.88 17.50 -11.75
CA ALA A 258 -34.21 18.89 -12.01
C ALA A 258 -32.98 19.62 -12.58
N ASP A 259 -32.96 19.90 -13.88
CA ASP A 259 -31.81 20.55 -14.53
C ASP A 259 -31.42 21.89 -13.89
N MET A 260 -32.42 22.65 -13.41
CA MET A 260 -32.20 23.92 -12.69
C MET A 260 -31.45 23.76 -11.36
N LYS A 261 -31.38 22.54 -10.80
CA LYS A 261 -30.70 22.26 -9.53
C LYS A 261 -29.31 21.66 -9.71
N LYS A 262 -28.86 21.35 -10.94
CA LYS A 262 -27.60 20.65 -11.24
C LYS A 262 -26.35 21.21 -10.53
N GLY A 263 -26.27 22.53 -10.34
CA GLY A 263 -25.14 23.19 -9.67
C GLY A 263 -25.27 23.32 -8.14
N LYS A 264 -26.39 22.93 -7.54
CA LYS A 264 -26.61 23.04 -6.08
C LYS A 264 -25.92 21.90 -5.36
N VAL A 265 -25.29 22.22 -4.22
CA VAL A 265 -24.76 21.23 -3.29
C VAL A 265 -25.92 20.56 -2.57
N GLY A 266 -25.97 19.24 -2.57
CA GLY A 266 -27.06 18.48 -1.98
C GLY A 266 -26.88 16.98 -2.14
N LYS A 267 -27.48 16.21 -1.21
CA LYS A 267 -27.38 14.74 -1.17
C LYS A 267 -28.72 14.06 -0.90
N ASP A 268 -29.80 14.81 -1.02
CA ASP A 268 -31.15 14.37 -0.71
C ASP A 268 -32.12 14.75 -1.85
N PRO A 269 -33.21 13.98 -2.04
CA PRO A 269 -34.16 14.23 -3.11
C PRO A 269 -34.81 15.63 -3.04
N GLU A 270 -35.09 16.15 -1.86
CA GLU A 270 -35.71 17.46 -1.68
C GLU A 270 -34.82 18.59 -2.23
N THR A 271 -33.53 18.48 -1.95
CA THR A 271 -32.52 19.44 -2.43
C THR A 271 -32.25 19.24 -3.91
N CYS A 272 -32.15 18.01 -4.41
CA CYS A 272 -31.61 17.73 -5.75
C CYS A 272 -32.60 17.38 -6.84
N CYS A 273 -33.82 16.98 -6.49
CA CYS A 273 -34.81 16.50 -7.42
C CYS A 273 -36.01 17.44 -7.49
N ALA A 274 -36.86 17.21 -8.49
CA ALA A 274 -38.22 17.73 -8.55
C ALA A 274 -39.20 16.57 -8.34
N PRO A 275 -40.37 16.83 -7.74
CA PRO A 275 -41.43 15.83 -7.68
C PRO A 275 -41.89 15.51 -9.10
N ALA A 276 -41.97 14.22 -9.43
CA ALA A 276 -42.65 13.75 -10.63
C ALA A 276 -44.17 13.85 -10.44
N CYS A 277 -44.91 13.79 -11.53
CA CYS A 277 -46.38 13.87 -11.49
C CYS A 277 -47.04 12.74 -10.67
N SER A 278 -46.34 11.63 -10.42
CA SER A 278 -46.82 10.57 -9.52
C SER A 278 -46.97 11.02 -8.06
N ARG A 279 -46.33 12.13 -7.66
CA ARG A 279 -46.50 12.77 -6.34
C ARG A 279 -47.43 14.00 -6.39
N TYR A 280 -47.94 14.35 -7.56
CA TYR A 280 -48.79 15.53 -7.72
C TYR A 280 -50.25 15.17 -7.47
N ASN A 281 -50.89 15.90 -6.55
CA ASN A 281 -52.33 15.77 -6.32
C ASN A 281 -53.06 16.75 -7.22
N CYS A 282 -53.83 16.23 -8.17
CA CYS A 282 -54.65 17.02 -9.05
C CYS A 282 -55.72 17.81 -8.28
N SER A 283 -55.95 19.05 -8.67
CA SER A 283 -57.03 19.89 -8.14
C SER A 283 -58.42 19.35 -8.50
N ALA A 284 -59.48 19.91 -7.93
CA ALA A 284 -60.85 19.59 -8.31
C ALA A 284 -61.07 19.78 -9.82
N GLY A 285 -61.78 18.85 -10.46
CA GLY A 285 -61.98 18.81 -11.90
C GLY A 285 -60.82 18.25 -12.73
N TRP A 286 -59.78 17.70 -12.09
CA TRP A 286 -58.65 17.05 -12.76
C TRP A 286 -58.42 15.62 -12.23
N VAL A 287 -57.93 14.72 -13.08
CA VAL A 287 -57.56 13.35 -12.68
C VAL A 287 -56.15 12.98 -13.14
N SER A 288 -55.48 12.11 -12.39
CA SER A 288 -54.11 11.70 -12.69
C SER A 288 -54.03 11.00 -14.04
N SER A 289 -53.15 11.46 -14.94
CA SER A 289 -52.92 10.78 -16.22
C SER A 289 -52.31 9.39 -15.99
N PRO A 290 -52.98 8.28 -16.38
CA PRO A 290 -52.56 6.93 -15.98
C PRO A 290 -51.28 6.44 -16.66
N GLU A 291 -50.88 7.00 -17.82
CA GLU A 291 -49.77 6.48 -18.64
C GLU A 291 -48.72 7.53 -19.07
N GLU A 292 -49.09 8.79 -19.33
CA GLU A 292 -48.14 9.78 -19.87
C GLU A 292 -47.44 10.64 -18.80
N ALA A 293 -48.05 10.80 -17.62
CA ALA A 293 -47.51 11.66 -16.56
C ALA A 293 -46.34 11.04 -15.78
N LYS A 294 -46.12 9.72 -15.85
CA LYS A 294 -45.08 9.08 -15.02
C LYS A 294 -43.64 9.46 -15.38
N ASN A 295 -43.41 9.95 -16.61
CA ASN A 295 -42.06 10.21 -17.13
C ASN A 295 -41.86 11.61 -17.74
N SER A 296 -42.84 12.51 -17.65
CA SER A 296 -42.71 13.83 -18.29
C SER A 296 -41.91 14.79 -17.41
N ASN A 297 -40.94 15.51 -18.00
CA ASN A 297 -40.10 16.49 -17.30
C ASN A 297 -40.85 17.77 -16.86
N LYS A 298 -42.19 17.73 -16.79
CA LYS A 298 -43.03 18.89 -16.53
C LYS A 298 -43.25 19.06 -15.04
N THR A 299 -43.15 20.30 -14.58
CA THR A 299 -43.19 20.64 -13.16
C THR A 299 -44.63 20.82 -12.67
N GLY A 300 -45.08 19.94 -11.77
CA GLY A 300 -45.98 20.20 -10.64
C GLY A 300 -47.15 21.16 -10.81
N SER A 301 -47.83 21.16 -11.95
CA SER A 301 -49.11 21.86 -12.15
C SER A 301 -50.15 20.89 -12.69
N ASP A 302 -51.43 21.23 -12.54
CA ASP A 302 -52.55 20.43 -13.06
C ASP A 302 -52.41 20.20 -14.57
N GLU A 303 -52.03 21.24 -15.33
CA GLU A 303 -51.82 21.17 -16.79
C GLU A 303 -50.64 20.29 -17.20
N ALA A 304 -49.66 20.13 -16.30
CA ALA A 304 -48.47 19.33 -16.53
C ALA A 304 -48.70 17.85 -16.21
N CYS A 305 -49.49 17.56 -15.18
CA CYS A 305 -49.53 16.26 -14.52
C CYS A 305 -50.88 15.55 -14.55
N CYS A 306 -51.94 16.28 -14.88
CA CYS A 306 -53.31 15.80 -14.79
C CYS A 306 -54.03 15.95 -16.13
N LEU A 307 -55.17 15.28 -16.24
CA LEU A 307 -56.10 15.41 -17.36
C LEU A 307 -57.35 16.14 -16.88
N GLU A 308 -57.82 17.09 -17.67
CA GLU A 308 -59.08 17.79 -17.42
C GLU A 308 -60.24 16.79 -17.43
N THR A 309 -61.15 16.96 -16.48
CA THR A 309 -62.43 16.25 -16.47
C THR A 309 -63.55 17.15 -16.95
N CYS A 310 -64.69 16.55 -17.27
CA CYS A 310 -65.87 17.30 -17.67
C CYS A 310 -66.43 18.24 -16.59
N GLU A 311 -65.97 18.17 -15.34
CA GLU A 311 -66.28 19.16 -14.31
C GLU A 311 -65.80 20.58 -14.67
N LEU A 312 -64.68 20.70 -15.39
CA LEU A 312 -64.12 21.98 -15.83
C LEU A 312 -64.72 22.47 -17.15
N HIS A 313 -65.43 21.60 -17.86
CA HIS A 313 -65.96 21.89 -19.19
C HIS A 313 -67.33 22.58 -19.13
N ASN A 314 -67.40 23.78 -19.72
CA ASN A 314 -68.66 24.53 -19.80
C ASN A 314 -69.37 24.23 -21.12
N CYS A 315 -70.51 23.54 -21.06
CA CYS A 315 -71.28 23.22 -22.26
C CYS A 315 -71.84 24.48 -22.94
N PRO A 316 -71.56 24.71 -24.23
CA PRO A 316 -72.14 25.83 -24.96
C PRO A 316 -73.64 25.61 -25.16
N SER A 317 -74.43 26.68 -25.03
CA SER A 317 -75.86 26.64 -25.33
C SER A 317 -76.09 26.23 -26.80
N PRO A 318 -76.99 25.28 -27.10
CA PRO A 318 -78.06 24.76 -26.24
C PRO A 318 -77.72 23.49 -25.43
N LEU A 319 -76.49 22.99 -25.48
CA LEU A 319 -76.10 21.74 -24.81
C LEU A 319 -76.11 21.88 -23.28
N VAL A 320 -76.27 20.75 -22.60
CA VAL A 320 -76.21 20.63 -21.13
C VAL A 320 -75.17 19.58 -20.75
N ALA A 321 -74.62 19.68 -19.53
CA ALA A 321 -73.70 18.68 -19.01
C ALA A 321 -74.36 17.30 -18.91
N LYS A 322 -73.66 16.26 -19.34
CA LYS A 322 -74.10 14.88 -19.17
C LYS A 322 -74.20 14.52 -17.69
N LEU A 323 -75.25 13.78 -17.32
CA LEU A 323 -75.44 13.38 -15.92
C LEU A 323 -74.33 12.42 -15.47
N ASN A 324 -73.78 12.65 -14.27
CA ASN A 324 -72.73 11.84 -13.63
C ASN A 324 -71.41 11.76 -14.42
N MET A 325 -71.14 12.67 -15.35
CA MET A 325 -69.87 12.70 -16.11
C MET A 325 -68.81 13.62 -15.50
N SER A 326 -69.05 14.26 -14.35
CA SER A 326 -68.10 15.24 -13.78
C SER A 326 -66.71 14.66 -13.54
N SER A 327 -66.57 13.37 -13.27
CA SER A 327 -65.28 12.68 -13.07
C SER A 327 -64.70 12.01 -14.32
N GLU A 328 -65.38 12.08 -15.47
CA GLU A 328 -64.88 11.48 -16.71
C GLU A 328 -63.79 12.36 -17.32
N VAL A 329 -62.74 11.71 -17.83
CA VAL A 329 -61.63 12.38 -18.53
C VAL A 329 -62.14 12.96 -19.84
N GLY A 330 -61.99 14.27 -20.03
CA GLY A 330 -62.34 14.97 -21.26
C GLY A 330 -62.69 16.43 -21.05
N ASN A 331 -62.46 17.23 -22.09
CA ASN A 331 -62.73 18.66 -22.11
C ASN A 331 -63.36 19.12 -23.44
N THR A 332 -64.03 18.19 -24.14
CA THR A 332 -64.71 18.50 -25.40
C THR A 332 -66.22 18.32 -25.25
N ASP A 333 -66.97 19.03 -26.08
CA ASP A 333 -68.43 18.97 -26.09
C ASP A 333 -68.93 17.55 -26.33
N GLU A 334 -68.28 16.78 -27.21
CA GLU A 334 -68.67 15.41 -27.54
C GLU A 334 -68.57 14.48 -26.32
N VAL A 335 -67.58 14.70 -25.46
CA VAL A 335 -67.34 13.89 -24.27
C VAL A 335 -68.25 14.35 -23.14
N CYS A 336 -68.35 15.66 -22.90
CA CYS A 336 -68.91 16.22 -21.68
C CYS A 336 -70.37 16.70 -21.79
N CYS A 337 -70.82 17.01 -23.00
CA CYS A 337 -72.10 17.68 -23.23
C CYS A 337 -73.07 16.81 -24.01
N GLU A 338 -74.36 16.99 -23.75
CA GLU A 338 -75.44 16.35 -24.50
C GLU A 338 -76.59 17.34 -24.73
N PRO A 339 -77.49 17.06 -25.69
CA PRO A 339 -78.66 17.90 -25.90
C PRO A 339 -79.52 18.04 -24.63
N PRO A 340 -80.16 19.21 -24.40
CA PRO A 340 -80.98 19.48 -23.20
C PRO A 340 -82.18 18.53 -23.07
N TYR A 341 -82.58 17.95 -24.20
CA TYR A 341 -83.67 16.99 -24.26
C TYR A 341 -83.33 15.64 -23.63
N CYS A 342 -82.05 15.29 -23.53
CA CYS A 342 -81.63 14.05 -22.89
C CYS A 342 -81.99 14.02 -21.40
N ASP A 343 -81.98 15.16 -20.70
CA ASP A 343 -82.42 15.24 -19.31
C ASP A 343 -83.94 15.04 -19.16
N LEU A 344 -84.72 15.58 -20.10
CA LEU A 344 -86.17 15.36 -20.15
C LEU A 344 -86.51 13.89 -20.38
N ILE A 345 -85.82 13.24 -21.31
CA ILE A 345 -85.96 11.81 -21.59
C ILE A 345 -85.62 10.98 -20.33
N ARG A 346 -84.50 11.29 -19.65
CA ARG A 346 -84.09 10.58 -18.43
C ARG A 346 -85.13 10.72 -17.30
N LYS A 347 -85.84 11.85 -17.24
CA LYS A 347 -86.95 12.08 -16.28
C LYS A 347 -88.28 11.43 -16.70
N LYS A 348 -88.48 11.09 -17.98
CA LYS A 348 -89.64 10.35 -18.49
C LYS A 348 -89.40 8.84 -18.33
N LEU A 349 -89.80 8.33 -17.17
CA LEU A 349 -89.26 7.14 -16.50
C LEU A 349 -89.50 5.74 -17.11
N LYS A 350 -89.91 5.56 -18.37
CA LYS A 350 -90.08 4.19 -18.92
C LYS A 350 -89.67 4.05 -20.39
N ARG A 351 -88.67 3.21 -20.64
CA ARG A 351 -88.34 2.76 -22.01
C ARG A 351 -89.45 1.85 -22.52
N ALA A 352 -89.95 2.13 -23.71
CA ALA A 352 -90.89 1.27 -24.44
C ALA A 352 -90.19 -0.03 -24.89
N PRO A 353 -90.53 -1.20 -24.34
CA PRO A 353 -89.76 -2.44 -24.58
C PRO A 353 -89.85 -2.93 -26.03
N LYS A 354 -90.94 -2.60 -26.76
CA LYS A 354 -91.19 -3.02 -28.14
C LYS A 354 -91.56 -1.86 -29.07
N GLY A 355 -91.18 -0.64 -28.71
CA GLY A 355 -91.64 0.58 -29.39
C GLY A 355 -92.94 1.13 -28.82
N CYS A 356 -93.36 2.30 -29.30
CA CYS A 356 -94.46 3.05 -28.68
C CYS A 356 -95.85 2.42 -28.87
N GLN A 357 -96.01 1.48 -29.80
CA GLN A 357 -97.32 0.93 -30.18
C GLN A 357 -98.03 0.13 -29.07
N ASP A 358 -97.27 -0.46 -28.14
CA ASP A 358 -97.81 -1.28 -27.05
C ASP A 358 -98.18 -0.47 -25.79
N ILE A 359 -98.18 0.86 -25.89
CA ILE A 359 -98.37 1.78 -24.76
C ILE A 359 -99.79 2.30 -24.77
N SER A 360 -100.44 2.33 -23.60
CA SER A 360 -101.79 2.89 -23.49
C SER A 360 -101.77 4.39 -23.76
N GLN A 361 -102.89 4.92 -24.26
CA GLN A 361 -103.09 6.36 -24.50
C GLN A 361 -102.68 7.20 -23.28
N GLU A 362 -103.10 6.81 -22.08
CA GLU A 362 -102.83 7.55 -20.84
C GLU A 362 -101.36 7.57 -20.43
N SER A 363 -100.53 6.67 -20.96
CA SER A 363 -99.11 6.56 -20.62
C SER A 363 -98.17 6.83 -21.79
N CYS A 364 -98.70 7.22 -22.95
CA CYS A 364 -97.94 7.49 -24.17
C CYS A 364 -96.77 8.45 -23.91
N ASP A 365 -97.09 9.63 -23.40
CA ASP A 365 -96.14 10.74 -23.23
C ASP A 365 -95.13 10.50 -22.09
N GLN A 366 -95.30 9.40 -21.35
CA GLN A 366 -94.42 8.97 -20.26
C GLN A 366 -93.35 7.99 -20.72
N HIS A 367 -93.35 7.59 -22.00
CA HIS A 367 -92.42 6.62 -22.54
C HIS A 367 -91.61 7.18 -23.71
N PHE A 368 -90.47 6.53 -23.94
CA PHE A 368 -89.63 6.77 -25.10
C PHE A 368 -89.22 5.45 -25.74
N TYR A 369 -88.91 5.50 -27.03
CA TYR A 369 -88.27 4.41 -27.75
C TYR A 369 -86.84 4.81 -28.13
N SER A 370 -85.90 3.87 -28.05
CA SER A 370 -84.52 4.12 -28.44
C SER A 370 -83.99 3.04 -29.37
N TYR A 371 -83.28 3.47 -30.42
CA TYR A 371 -82.65 2.61 -31.43
C TYR A 371 -81.28 3.17 -31.83
N LYS A 372 -80.44 2.34 -32.46
CA LYS A 372 -79.20 2.80 -33.11
C LYS A 372 -79.49 3.12 -34.56
N ASP A 373 -79.08 4.28 -35.03
CA ASP A 373 -79.16 4.63 -36.44
C ASP A 373 -78.03 3.98 -37.27
N ASN A 374 -77.94 4.33 -38.55
CA ASN A 374 -76.90 3.84 -39.44
C ASN A 374 -75.48 4.31 -39.07
N SER A 375 -75.36 5.35 -38.23
CA SER A 375 -74.08 5.85 -37.71
C SER A 375 -73.70 5.23 -36.36
N SER A 376 -74.47 4.24 -35.88
CA SER A 376 -74.34 3.64 -34.55
C SER A 376 -74.61 4.59 -33.39
N GLN A 377 -75.16 5.77 -33.65
CA GLN A 377 -75.58 6.71 -32.61
C GLN A 377 -76.91 6.26 -32.01
N THR A 378 -77.03 6.37 -30.69
CA THR A 378 -78.31 6.16 -30.00
C THR A 378 -79.24 7.32 -30.33
N VAL A 379 -80.34 7.01 -31.02
CA VAL A 379 -81.43 7.92 -31.27
C VAL A 379 -82.56 7.59 -30.32
N VAL A 380 -83.06 8.60 -29.62
CA VAL A 380 -84.23 8.50 -28.77
C VAL A 380 -85.38 9.27 -29.41
N VAL A 381 -86.55 8.65 -29.46
CA VAL A 381 -87.77 9.23 -29.98
C VAL A 381 -88.85 9.09 -28.92
N GLU A 382 -89.53 10.19 -28.63
CA GLU A 382 -90.66 10.15 -27.71
C GLU A 382 -91.86 9.45 -28.33
N CYS A 383 -92.59 8.75 -27.45
CA CYS A 383 -93.90 8.23 -27.78
C CYS A 383 -94.90 9.39 -27.74
N ASP A 384 -95.68 9.52 -28.80
CA ASP A 384 -96.74 10.52 -28.93
C ASP A 384 -98.03 9.84 -29.41
N TYR A 385 -99.17 10.23 -28.83
CA TYR A 385 -100.44 9.57 -29.13
C TYR A 385 -101.07 10.15 -30.40
N ASP A 386 -101.22 9.31 -31.41
CA ASP A 386 -101.87 9.67 -32.68
C ASP A 386 -103.39 9.47 -32.54
N GLY A 387 -104.11 10.58 -32.30
CA GLY A 387 -105.55 10.57 -32.10
C GLY A 387 -106.36 10.13 -33.32
N ASP A 388 -105.81 10.25 -34.53
CA ASP A 388 -106.50 9.85 -35.77
C ASP A 388 -106.51 8.33 -35.94
N ILE A 389 -105.48 7.65 -35.45
CA ILE A 389 -105.31 6.19 -35.58
C ILE A 389 -105.62 5.48 -34.24
N GLY A 390 -105.73 6.22 -33.15
CA GLY A 390 -106.07 5.68 -31.83
C GLY A 390 -104.93 4.86 -31.20
N MET A 391 -103.67 5.21 -31.49
CA MET A 391 -102.50 4.47 -31.00
C MET A 391 -101.27 5.35 -30.77
N CYS A 392 -100.38 4.90 -29.88
CA CYS A 392 -99.10 5.54 -29.61
C CYS A 392 -98.06 5.27 -30.71
N ARG A 393 -97.35 6.30 -31.17
CA ARG A 393 -96.37 6.21 -32.26
C ARG A 393 -95.03 6.83 -31.89
N ASN A 394 -93.98 6.39 -32.58
CA ASN A 394 -92.63 6.97 -32.49
C ASN A 394 -92.57 8.29 -33.32
N GLN A 395 -93.47 9.23 -33.06
CA GLN A 395 -93.57 10.49 -33.82
C GLN A 395 -93.17 11.73 -33.03
N GLY A 396 -92.86 11.56 -31.74
CA GLY A 396 -92.38 12.66 -30.92
C GLY A 396 -90.99 13.15 -31.33
N LYS A 397 -90.46 14.09 -30.54
CA LYS A 397 -89.19 14.74 -30.84
C LYS A 397 -88.04 13.73 -30.86
N ARG A 398 -87.34 13.68 -32.00
CA ARG A 398 -86.11 12.88 -32.18
C ARG A 398 -84.93 13.60 -31.54
N THR A 399 -84.16 12.89 -30.71
CA THR A 399 -82.93 13.39 -30.10
C THR A 399 -81.81 12.38 -30.30
N GLU A 400 -80.68 12.86 -30.82
CA GLU A 400 -79.49 12.06 -31.09
C GLU A 400 -78.46 12.28 -29.97
N GLY A 401 -77.68 11.25 -29.66
CA GLY A 401 -76.54 11.38 -28.75
C GLY A 401 -76.85 11.25 -27.26
N CYS A 402 -78.09 10.92 -26.87
CA CYS A 402 -78.39 10.65 -25.46
C CYS A 402 -77.80 9.31 -25.01
N LYS A 403 -77.00 9.32 -23.94
CA LYS A 403 -76.54 8.09 -23.27
C LYS A 403 -77.58 7.70 -22.23
N LEU A 404 -78.38 6.68 -22.53
CA LEU A 404 -79.36 6.13 -21.59
C LEU A 404 -78.61 5.27 -20.56
N ALA A 405 -78.88 5.51 -19.27
CA ALA A 405 -78.30 4.77 -18.15
C ALA A 405 -78.72 3.28 -18.14
#